data_AF-A0A3D4U1P5-F1
#
_entry.id   AF-A0A3D4U1P5-F1
#
_cell.length_a   1.000
_cell.length_b   1.000
_cell.length_c   1.000
_cell.angle_alpha   90.00
_cell.angle_beta   90.00
_cell.angle_gamma   90.00
#
_symmetry.space_group_name_H-M   'P 1'
#
loop_
_entity.id
_entity.type
_entity.pdbx_description
1 polymer ?
#
loop_
_entity_poly.entity_id
_entity_poly.type
_entity_poly.pdbx_seq_one_letter_code
_entity_poly.pdbx_strand_id
1 'polypeptide(L)'
;MQAQLEAIAEEARGIIGAAKDAAELDNARLTFLGKKGKLTAVLRGMGGLPAGDRPRIGAVANTIREEIERLLTAKADDLARLALQKRLESETIDVTMPGLPHRLGTVHPLTKVMN
;
A
#
# COMPACT_ATOMS: atom_id res chain seq x y z
N MET A 1 30.84 2.69 3.26
CA MET A 1 29.56 3.38 2.97
C MET A 1 28.62 2.54 2.11
N GLN A 2 29.09 1.89 1.04
CA GLN A 2 28.25 1.01 0.20
C GLN A 2 27.61 -0.15 0.98
N ALA A 3 28.39 -0.89 1.78
CA ALA A 3 27.88 -1.97 2.63
C ALA A 3 26.85 -1.51 3.68
N GLN A 4 26.92 -0.25 4.16
CA GLN A 4 25.93 0.29 5.09
C GLN A 4 24.60 0.62 4.40
N LEU A 5 24.67 1.11 3.16
CA LEU A 5 23.49 1.39 2.33
C LEU A 5 22.75 0.08 1.98
N GLU A 6 23.49 -0.97 1.63
CA GLU A 6 22.93 -2.31 1.38
C GLU A 6 22.32 -2.93 2.64
N ALA A 7 22.98 -2.82 3.79
CA ALA A 7 22.42 -3.30 5.06
C ALA A 7 21.11 -2.58 5.42
N ILE A 8 21.02 -1.26 5.18
CA ILE A 8 19.78 -0.49 5.38
C ILE A 8 18.69 -0.94 4.40
N ALA A 9 19.05 -1.26 3.15
CA ALA A 9 18.10 -1.73 2.15
C ALA A 9 17.51 -3.10 2.54
N GLU A 10 18.34 -4.04 2.99
CA GLU A 10 17.89 -5.35 3.48
C GLU A 10 17.03 -5.23 4.74
N GLU A 11 17.44 -4.39 5.70
CA GLU A 11 16.65 -4.14 6.90
C GLU A 11 15.28 -3.51 6.56
N ALA A 12 15.25 -2.57 5.60
CA ALA A 12 14.02 -1.97 5.12
C ALA A 12 13.12 -3.00 4.42
N ARG A 13 13.67 -3.87 3.55
CA ARG A 13 12.92 -4.98 2.91
C ARG A 13 12.30 -5.89 3.96
N GLY A 14 13.04 -6.25 5.00
CA GLY A 14 12.56 -7.10 6.09
C GLY A 14 11.43 -6.45 6.87
N ILE A 15 11.61 -5.21 7.32
CA ILE A 15 10.60 -4.49 8.14
C ILE A 15 9.34 -4.18 7.31
N ILE A 16 9.48 -3.72 6.07
CA ILE A 16 8.33 -3.42 5.20
C ILE A 16 7.59 -4.70 4.84
N GLY A 17 8.31 -5.80 4.58
CA GLY A 17 7.70 -7.10 4.33
C GLY A 17 6.91 -7.62 5.52
N ALA A 18 7.43 -7.42 6.73
CA ALA A 18 6.82 -7.85 7.99
C ALA A 18 5.67 -6.96 8.48
N ALA A 19 5.53 -5.73 7.96
CA ALA A 19 4.49 -4.80 8.38
C ALA A 19 3.07 -5.38 8.15
N LYS A 20 2.26 -5.36 9.21
CA LYS A 20 0.90 -5.95 9.24
C LYS A 20 -0.21 -4.90 9.19
N ASP A 21 0.11 -3.66 9.53
CA ASP A 21 -0.85 -2.56 9.56
C ASP A 21 -0.26 -1.27 8.96
N ALA A 22 -1.15 -0.30 8.72
CA ALA A 22 -0.76 0.99 8.16
C ALA A 22 0.18 1.77 9.10
N ALA A 23 0.04 1.57 10.42
CA ALA A 23 0.86 2.23 11.43
C ALA A 23 2.32 1.75 11.43
N GLU A 24 2.55 0.44 11.33
CA GLU A 24 3.88 -0.16 11.16
C GLU A 24 4.52 0.27 9.84
N LEU A 25 3.74 0.37 8.76
CA LEU A 25 4.22 0.85 7.47
C LEU A 25 4.67 2.32 7.54
N ASP A 26 3.90 3.19 8.19
CA ASP A 26 4.26 4.59 8.41
C ASP A 26 5.46 4.74 9.35
N ASN A 27 5.55 3.93 10.39
CA ASN A 27 6.72 3.89 11.28
C ASN A 27 7.98 3.46 10.52
N ALA A 28 7.88 2.46 9.63
CA ALA A 28 8.98 2.07 8.76
C ALA A 28 9.39 3.22 7.84
N ARG A 29 8.43 3.89 7.20
CA ARG A 29 8.67 5.06 6.35
C ARG A 29 9.40 6.18 7.10
N LEU A 30 8.97 6.51 8.32
CA LEU A 30 9.62 7.53 9.15
C LEU A 30 11.06 7.13 9.56
N THR A 31 11.26 5.87 9.91
CA THR A 31 12.56 5.33 10.36
C THR A 31 13.60 5.34 9.24
N PHE A 32 13.20 5.05 8.01
CA PHE A 32 14.13 4.96 6.88
C PHE A 32 14.22 6.25 6.06
N LEU A 33 13.07 6.84 5.67
CA LEU A 33 12.99 8.02 4.79
C LEU A 33 12.77 9.35 5.52
N GLY A 34 12.50 9.34 6.83
CA GLY A 34 12.19 10.58 7.56
C GLY A 34 13.33 11.61 7.63
N LYS A 35 13.03 12.79 8.18
CA LYS A 35 14.00 13.89 8.38
C LYS A 35 15.20 13.50 9.27
N LYS A 36 15.01 12.49 10.13
CA LYS A 36 16.03 11.83 10.97
C LYS A 36 16.26 10.35 10.59
N GLY A 37 15.79 9.94 9.41
CA GLY A 37 15.84 8.54 8.99
C GLY A 37 17.26 8.07 8.72
N LYS A 38 17.47 6.75 8.82
CA LYS A 38 18.77 6.10 8.60
C LYS A 38 19.39 6.49 7.25
N LEU A 39 18.57 6.55 6.18
CA LEU A 39 19.03 6.93 4.84
C LEU A 39 19.44 8.41 4.77
N THR A 40 18.64 9.31 5.36
CA THR A 40 18.92 10.75 5.42
C THR A 40 20.17 11.06 6.26
N ALA A 41 20.41 10.30 7.33
CA ALA A 41 21.62 10.42 8.15
C ALA A 41 22.89 10.04 7.37
N VAL A 42 22.85 8.92 6.63
CA VAL A 42 23.96 8.50 5.75
C VAL A 42 24.22 9.54 4.66
N LEU A 43 23.16 10.10 4.05
CA LEU A 43 23.27 11.14 3.03
C LEU A 43 23.89 12.44 3.56
N ARG A 44 23.55 12.87 4.79
CA ARG A 44 24.20 14.02 5.44
C ARG A 44 25.69 13.78 5.71
N GLY A 45 26.07 12.54 6.03
CA GLY A 45 27.46 12.13 6.23
C GLY A 45 28.32 12.19 4.96
N MET A 46 27.73 12.29 3.77
CA MET A 46 28.47 12.34 2.50
C MET A 46 29.20 13.67 2.25
N GLY A 47 28.91 14.72 3.03
CA GLY A 47 29.59 16.02 2.92
C GLY A 47 31.12 15.94 3.09
N GLY A 48 31.62 14.91 3.79
CA GLY A 48 33.05 14.68 4.00
C GLY A 48 33.79 13.90 2.89
N LEU A 49 33.10 13.44 1.84
CA LEU A 49 33.70 12.59 0.81
C LEU A 49 34.43 13.38 -0.30
N PRO A 50 35.44 12.80 -0.97
CA PRO A 50 36.07 13.36 -2.18
C PRO A 50 35.08 13.51 -3.33
N ALA A 51 35.27 14.53 -4.18
CA ALA A 51 34.34 14.88 -5.26
C ALA A 51 34.07 13.76 -6.29
N GLY A 52 34.99 12.80 -6.44
CA GLY A 52 34.85 11.67 -7.37
C GLY A 52 33.90 10.55 -6.90
N ASP A 53 33.78 10.32 -5.59
CA ASP A 53 32.95 9.23 -5.04
C ASP A 53 31.52 9.69 -4.67
N ARG A 54 31.32 11.00 -4.50
CA ARG A 54 30.00 11.60 -4.21
C ARG A 54 28.92 11.24 -5.24
N PRO A 55 29.15 11.30 -6.57
CA PRO A 55 28.12 10.97 -7.56
C PRO A 55 27.74 9.48 -7.51
N ARG A 56 28.73 8.60 -7.32
CA ARG A 56 28.53 7.15 -7.33
C ARG A 56 27.72 6.70 -6.12
N ILE A 57 28.04 7.21 -4.94
CA ILE A 57 27.32 6.91 -3.70
C ILE A 57 25.93 7.58 -3.69
N GLY A 58 25.80 8.79 -4.24
CA GLY A 58 24.52 9.47 -4.38
C GLY A 58 23.55 8.72 -5.31
N ALA A 59 24.05 8.17 -6.42
CA ALA A 59 23.25 7.34 -7.33
C ALA A 59 22.72 6.10 -6.62
N VAL A 60 23.59 5.34 -5.92
CA VAL A 60 23.20 4.15 -5.16
C VAL A 60 22.16 4.49 -4.08
N ALA A 61 22.34 5.60 -3.36
CA ALA A 61 21.39 6.01 -2.33
C ALA A 61 20.03 6.44 -2.89
N ASN A 62 19.99 7.06 -4.08
CA ASN A 62 18.73 7.37 -4.76
C ASN A 62 18.03 6.10 -5.24
N THR A 63 18.76 5.14 -5.82
CA THR A 63 18.20 3.84 -6.24
C THR A 63 17.57 3.10 -5.07
N ILE A 64 18.26 3.05 -3.92
CA ILE A 64 17.75 2.44 -2.70
C ILE A 64 16.52 3.19 -2.18
N ARG A 65 16.50 4.53 -2.25
CA ARG A 65 15.32 5.31 -1.88
C ARG A 65 14.10 4.93 -2.73
N GLU A 66 14.26 4.92 -4.05
CA GLU A 66 13.17 4.57 -4.98
C GLU A 66 12.70 3.13 -4.79
N GLU A 67 13.61 2.22 -4.44
CA GLU A 67 13.24 0.84 -4.13
C GLU A 67 12.41 0.76 -2.85
N ILE A 68 12.85 1.42 -1.77
CA ILE A 68 12.11 1.46 -0.50
C ILE A 68 10.73 2.12 -0.69
N GLU A 69 10.65 3.21 -1.45
CA GLU A 69 9.36 3.85 -1.78
C GLU A 69 8.44 2.90 -2.54
N ARG A 70 8.95 2.19 -3.54
CA ARG A 70 8.17 1.17 -4.28
C ARG A 70 7.64 0.07 -3.37
N LEU A 71 8.48 -0.46 -2.48
CA LEU A 71 8.09 -1.50 -1.53
C LEU A 71 7.02 -1.00 -0.55
N LEU A 72 7.15 0.23 -0.05
CA LEU A 72 6.15 0.87 0.80
C LEU A 72 4.81 1.01 0.06
N THR A 73 4.81 1.50 -1.18
CA THR A 73 3.58 1.64 -1.97
C THR A 73 2.92 0.29 -2.26
N ALA A 74 3.71 -0.72 -2.65
CA ALA A 74 3.18 -2.05 -2.94
C ALA A 74 2.53 -2.68 -1.69
N LYS A 75 3.18 -2.55 -0.54
CA LYS A 75 2.66 -3.07 0.73
C LYS A 75 1.41 -2.31 1.20
N ALA A 76 1.36 -0.99 1.00
CA ALA A 76 0.17 -0.19 1.29
C ALA A 76 -1.03 -0.66 0.46
N ASP A 77 -0.83 -0.87 -0.84
CA ASP A 77 -1.86 -1.34 -1.75
C ASP A 77 -2.33 -2.76 -1.39
N ASP A 78 -1.42 -3.65 -1.02
CA ASP A 78 -1.75 -4.99 -0.54
C ASP A 78 -2.64 -4.96 0.72
N LEU A 79 -2.26 -4.16 1.71
CA LEU A 79 -3.04 -4.01 2.95
C LEU A 79 -4.42 -3.39 2.66
N ALA A 80 -4.50 -2.40 1.77
CA ALA A 80 -5.76 -1.81 1.35
C ALA A 80 -6.67 -2.82 0.64
N ARG A 81 -6.11 -3.63 -0.28
CA ARG A 81 -6.83 -4.73 -0.95
C ARG A 81 -7.35 -5.76 0.05
N LEU A 82 -6.51 -6.20 0.99
CA LEU A 82 -6.91 -7.16 2.02
C LEU A 82 -8.01 -6.62 2.93
N ALA A 83 -7.94 -5.34 3.31
CA ALA A 83 -8.98 -4.69 4.11
C ALA A 83 -10.30 -4.59 3.33
N LEU A 84 -10.25 -4.22 2.05
CA LEU A 84 -11.42 -4.16 1.17
C LEU A 84 -12.06 -5.54 0.99
N GLN A 85 -11.26 -6.58 0.73
CA GLN A 85 -11.75 -7.94 0.55
C GLN A 85 -12.46 -8.45 1.81
N LYS A 86 -11.85 -8.26 3.00
CA LYS A 86 -12.50 -8.62 4.28
C LYS A 86 -13.84 -7.92 4.47
N ARG A 87 -13.92 -6.64 4.09
CA ARG A 87 -15.17 -5.88 4.16
C ARG A 87 -16.22 -6.45 3.20
N LEU A 88 -15.86 -6.73 1.96
CA LEU A 88 -16.76 -7.33 0.97
C LEU A 88 -17.27 -8.71 1.42
N GLU A 89 -16.39 -9.56 1.97
CA GLU A 89 -16.77 -10.86 2.53
C GLU A 89 -17.76 -10.70 3.68
N SER A 90 -17.56 -9.73 4.56
CA SER A 90 -18.49 -9.46 5.68
C SER A 90 -19.84 -8.88 5.25
N GLU A 91 -19.87 -8.14 4.14
CA GLU A 91 -21.05 -7.47 3.60
C GLU A 91 -21.75 -8.31 2.50
N THR A 92 -21.30 -9.55 2.27
CA THR A 92 -21.88 -10.42 1.23
C THR A 92 -23.28 -10.85 1.64
N ILE A 93 -24.27 -10.47 0.83
CA ILE A 93 -25.69 -10.81 1.00
C ILE A 93 -26.13 -11.86 -0.03
N ASP A 94 -27.11 -12.68 0.32
CA ASP A 94 -27.76 -13.58 -0.63
C ASP A 94 -28.72 -12.79 -1.53
N VAL A 95 -28.30 -12.57 -2.78
CA VAL A 95 -29.07 -11.85 -3.80
C VAL A 95 -30.27 -12.64 -4.34
N THR A 96 -30.38 -13.94 -4.02
CA THR A 96 -31.51 -14.79 -4.43
C THR A 96 -32.67 -14.75 -3.44
N MET A 97 -32.45 -14.18 -2.26
CA MET A 97 -33.47 -14.02 -1.23
C MET A 97 -34.65 -13.20 -1.78
N PRO A 98 -35.90 -13.66 -1.61
CA PRO A 98 -37.05 -12.90 -2.07
C PRO A 98 -37.06 -11.53 -1.38
N GLY A 99 -37.09 -10.47 -2.20
CA GLY A 99 -37.18 -9.10 -1.71
C GLY A 99 -38.53 -8.83 -1.03
N LEU A 100 -38.70 -7.63 -0.47
CA LEU A 100 -39.98 -7.25 0.11
C LEU A 100 -41.08 -7.31 -0.94
N PRO A 101 -42.17 -8.08 -0.72
CA PRO A 101 -43.22 -8.21 -1.70
C PRO A 101 -43.91 -6.86 -1.90
N HIS A 102 -44.02 -6.44 -3.16
CA HIS A 102 -44.86 -5.32 -3.54
C HIS A 102 -46.13 -5.82 -4.21
N ARG A 103 -47.27 -5.22 -3.86
CA ARG A 103 -48.55 -5.65 -4.41
C ARG A 103 -48.68 -5.15 -5.84
N LEU A 104 -48.58 -6.07 -6.80
CA LEU A 104 -48.89 -5.75 -8.18
C LEU A 104 -50.41 -5.67 -8.36
N GLY A 105 -50.86 -4.67 -9.13
CA GLY A 105 -52.24 -4.62 -9.62
C GLY A 105 -52.50 -5.74 -10.63
N THR A 106 -53.78 -6.02 -10.90
CA THR A 106 -54.17 -6.98 -11.95
C THR A 106 -55.02 -6.28 -13.00
N VAL A 107 -54.82 -6.64 -14.26
CA VAL A 107 -55.69 -6.18 -15.35
C VAL A 107 -57.03 -6.90 -15.22
N HIS A 108 -58.12 -6.14 -15.34
CA HIS A 108 -59.47 -6.67 -15.27
C HIS A 108 -59.69 -7.74 -16.37
N PRO A 109 -60.32 -8.90 -16.06
CA PRO A 109 -60.50 -9.99 -17.03
C PRO A 109 -61.17 -9.57 -18.34
N LEU A 110 -62.20 -8.70 -18.29
CA LEU A 110 -62.86 -8.19 -19.50
C LEU A 110 -61.88 -7.42 -20.43
N THR A 111 -60.97 -6.65 -19.86
CA THR A 111 -59.95 -5.89 -20.62
C THR A 111 -58.92 -6.82 -21.28
N LYS A 112 -58.67 -8.02 -20.72
CA LYS A 112 -57.81 -9.04 -21.34
C LYS A 112 -58.47 -9.77 -22.51
N VAL A 113 -59.79 -9.75 -22.60
CA VAL A 113 -60.57 -10.47 -23.63
C VAL A 113 -60.96 -9.54 -24.78
N MET A 114 -61.15 -8.25 -24.50
CA MET A 114 -61.60 -7.26 -25.48
C MET A 114 -60.47 -6.62 -26.32
N ASN A 115 -59.21 -6.70 -25.86
CA ASN A 115 -58.01 -6.25 -26.56
C ASN A 115 -57.13 -7.44 -26.92
#